data_AF-A0A1G9X0Y6-F1
#
_entry.id   AF-A0A1G9X0Y6-F1
#
_cell.length_a   1.000
_cell.length_b   1.000
_cell.length_c   1.000
_cell.angle_alpha   90.00
_cell.angle_beta   90.00
_cell.angle_gamma   90.00
#
_symmetry.space_group_name_H-M   'P 1'
#
loop_
_entity.id
_entity.type
_entity.pdbx_description
1 polymer ?
#
loop_
_entity_poly.entity_id
_entity_poly.type
_entity_poly.pdbx_seq_one_letter_code
_entity_poly.pdbx_strand_id
1 'polypeptide(L)' 'MRERLVHACAAVGGQRRWARMHSVSPSYVGAVVSGDAEPGPKILSALGLRRDEPTYRAVEEPTDADQ' A
#
# COMPACT_ATOMS: atom_id res chain seq x y z
N MET A 1 1.54 3.82 -6.35
CA MET A 1 0.61 2.84 -5.72
C MET A 1 -0.81 3.36 -5.66
N ARG A 2 -1.06 4.48 -4.99
CA ARG A 2 -2.39 5.14 -4.92
C ARG A 2 -3.05 5.33 -6.29
N GLU A 3 -2.31 5.85 -7.26
CA GLU A 3 -2.83 6.04 -8.62
C GLU A 3 -3.33 4.75 -9.27
N ARG A 4 -2.63 3.63 -9.06
CA ARG A 4 -3.06 2.31 -9.56
C ARG A 4 -4.40 1.90 -8.93
N LEU A 5 -4.55 2.10 -7.62
CA LEU A 5 -5.81 1.83 -6.93
C LEU A 5 -6.95 2.74 -7.43
N VAL A 6 -6.69 4.03 -7.67
CA VAL A 6 -7.66 4.97 -8.23
C VAL A 6 -8.11 4.53 -9.63
N HIS A 7 -7.17 4.16 -10.51
CA HIS A 7 -7.49 3.67 -11.85
C HIS A 7 -8.27 2.35 -11.81
N ALA A 8 -7.88 1.41 -10.96
CA ALA A 8 -8.59 0.15 -10.77
C ALA A 8 -10.03 0.38 -10.27
N CYS A 9 -10.22 1.34 -9.36
CA CYS A 9 -11.54 1.74 -8.91
C CYS A 9 -12.36 2.35 -10.06
N ALA A 10 -11.78 3.27 -10.84
CA ALA A 10 -12.46 3.91 -11.98
C ALA A 10 -12.89 2.87 -13.04
N ALA A 11 -12.03 1.90 -13.36
CA ALA A 11 -12.30 0.86 -14.35
C ALA A 11 -13.54 0.01 -14.03
N VAL A 12 -13.87 -0.14 -12.76
CA VAL A 12 -15.06 -0.89 -12.31
C VAL A 12 -16.20 0.02 -11.85
N GLY A 13 -16.16 1.33 -12.10
CA GLY A 13 -17.25 2.26 -11.76
C GLY A 13 -17.23 2.78 -10.32
N GLY A 14 -16.05 2.81 -9.70
CA GLY A 14 -15.77 3.51 -8.46
C GLY A 14 -15.30 2.62 -7.30
N GLN A 15 -14.85 3.30 -6.23
CA GLN A 15 -14.23 2.66 -5.05
C GLN A 15 -15.15 1.65 -4.37
N ARG A 16 -16.44 1.95 -4.20
CA ARG A 16 -17.40 1.05 -3.52
C ARG A 16 -17.60 -0.26 -4.29
N ARG A 17 -17.65 -0.20 -5.63
CA ARG A 17 -17.82 -1.38 -6.48
C ARG A 17 -16.56 -2.24 -6.48
N TRP A 18 -15.40 -1.60 -6.61
CA TRP A 18 -14.10 -2.27 -6.49
C TRP A 18 -13.93 -2.96 -5.12
N ALA A 19 -14.22 -2.24 -4.04
CA ALA A 19 -14.16 -2.75 -2.68
C ALA A 19 -15.02 -4.00 -2.49
N ARG A 20 -16.28 -3.98 -2.95
CA ARG A 20 -17.18 -5.15 -2.89
C ARG A 20 -16.65 -6.32 -3.70
N MET A 21 -16.18 -6.09 -4.93
CA MET A 21 -15.65 -7.13 -5.82
C MET A 21 -14.48 -7.89 -5.18
N HIS A 22 -13.61 -7.19 -4.45
CA HIS A 22 -12.45 -7.79 -3.79
C HIS A 22 -12.65 -8.04 -2.29
N SER A 23 -13.90 -7.91 -1.80
CA SER A 23 -14.26 -8.06 -0.39
C SER A 23 -13.41 -7.20 0.57
N VAL A 24 -13.00 -6.03 0.12
CA VAL A 24 -12.27 -5.03 0.92
C VAL A 24 -13.28 -4.04 1.49
N SER A 25 -13.05 -3.53 2.71
CA SER A 25 -13.90 -2.47 3.26
C SER A 25 -13.80 -1.19 2.41
N PRO A 26 -14.94 -0.58 1.99
CA PRO A 26 -14.92 0.67 1.23
C PRO A 26 -14.19 1.81 1.96
N SER A 27 -14.32 1.87 3.29
CA SER A 27 -13.63 2.87 4.11
C SER A 27 -12.11 2.68 4.08
N TYR A 28 -11.65 1.43 4.03
CA TYR A 28 -10.23 1.14 3.92
C TYR A 28 -9.67 1.51 2.54
N VAL A 29 -10.42 1.21 1.47
CA VAL A 29 -10.06 1.68 0.11
C VAL A 29 -9.98 3.21 0.07
N GLY A 30 -10.95 3.90 0.67
CA GLY A 30 -10.95 5.36 0.82
C GLY A 30 -9.70 5.86 1.55
N ALA A 31 -9.36 5.29 2.70
CA ALA A 31 -8.18 5.68 3.47
C ALA A 31 -6.87 5.50 2.69
N VAL A 32 -6.73 4.41 1.92
CA VAL A 32 -5.54 4.20 1.07
C VAL A 32 -5.52 5.17 -0.13
N VAL A 33 -6.69 5.49 -0.69
CA VAL A 33 -6.80 6.50 -1.77
C VAL A 33 -6.51 7.90 -1.24
N SER A 34 -6.84 8.21 0.01
CA SER A 34 -6.57 9.50 0.68
C SER A 34 -5.16 9.59 1.28
N GLY A 35 -4.51 8.45 1.53
CA GLY A 35 -3.16 8.39 2.11
C GLY A 35 -3.11 8.22 3.60
N ASP A 36 -4.27 8.14 4.24
CA ASP A 36 -4.40 7.98 5.67
C ASP A 36 -4.00 6.56 6.11
N ALA A 37 -3.88 5.62 5.15
CA ALA A 37 -3.45 4.26 5.40
C ALA A 37 -2.53 3.71 4.29
N GLU A 38 -1.61 2.83 4.66
CA GLU A 38 -0.85 2.04 3.70
C GLU A 38 -1.70 0.89 3.13
N PRO A 39 -1.49 0.53 1.84
CA PRO A 39 -2.10 -0.64 1.24
C PRO A 39 -1.49 -1.93 1.82
N GLY A 40 -2.33 -2.70 2.46
CA GLY A 40 -2.01 -3.99 3.03
C GLY A 40 -2.16 -5.11 2.00
N PRO A 41 -1.91 -6.36 2.43
CA PRO A 41 -1.85 -7.53 1.55
C PRO A 41 -3.10 -7.69 0.69
N LYS A 42 -4.29 -7.42 1.23
CA LYS A 42 -5.56 -7.60 0.50
C LYS A 42 -5.70 -6.67 -0.70
N ILE A 43 -5.32 -5.39 -0.54
CA ILE A 43 -5.33 -4.41 -1.64
C ILE A 43 -4.22 -4.72 -2.64
N LEU A 44 -3.04 -5.09 -2.15
CA LEU A 44 -1.91 -5.47 -3.02
C LEU A 44 -2.26 -6.68 -3.88
N SER A 45 -2.74 -7.77 -3.29
CA SER A 45 -3.15 -8.98 -4.03
C SER A 45 -4.28 -8.69 -5.03
N ALA A 46 -5.26 -7.86 -4.67
CA ALA A 46 -6.33 -7.46 -5.58
C ALA A 46 -5.83 -6.65 -6.79
N LEU A 47 -4.69 -5.96 -6.65
CA LEU A 47 -4.02 -5.24 -7.73
C LEU A 47 -2.95 -6.08 -8.43
N GLY A 48 -2.80 -7.37 -8.09
CA GLY A 48 -1.76 -8.24 -8.64
C GLY A 48 -0.34 -7.88 -8.18
N LEU A 49 -0.22 -7.22 -7.02
CA LEU A 49 1.03 -6.75 -6.45
C LEU A 49 1.36 -7.52 -5.16
N ARG A 50 2.64 -7.55 -4.81
CA ARG A 50 3.14 -8.03 -3.53
C ARG A 50 4.05 -6.97 -2.90
N ARG A 51 4.06 -6.89 -1.57
CA ARG A 51 5.06 -6.11 -0.84
C ARG A 51 6.30 -6.99 -0.68
N ASP A 52 7.44 -6.51 -1.13
CA ASP A 52 8.73 -7.13 -0.81
C ASP A 52 9.12 -6.78 0.64
N GLU A 53 9.81 -7.70 1.31
CA GLU A 53 10.26 -7.52 2.69
C GLU A 53 11.24 -6.34 2.79
N PRO A 54 11.07 -5.43 3.77
CA PRO A 54 12.05 -4.38 4.00
C PRO A 54 13.38 -5.02 4.43
N THR A 55 14.43 -4.81 3.63
CA THR A 55 15.79 -5.18 4.01
C THR A 55 16.40 -4.04 4.83
N TYR A 56 16.94 -4.35 5.99
CA TYR A 56 17.63 -3.39 6.85
C TYR A 56 19.15 -3.52 6.61
N ARG A 57 19.83 -2.38 6.40
CA ARG A 57 21.30 -2.32 6.38
C ARG A 57 21.78 -1.77 7.71
N ALA A 58 22.90 -2.28 8.20
CA ALA A 58 23.57 -1.70 9.35
C ALA A 58 23.87 -0.22 9.11
N VAL A 59 23.55 0.61 10.10
CA VAL A 59 24.12 1.96 10.19
C VAL A 59 25.55 1.71 10.65
N GLU A 60 26.53 1.99 9.80
CA GLU A 60 27.93 2.00 10.24
C GLU A 60 27.99 3.02 11.39
N GLU A 61 28.21 2.54 12.62
CA GLU A 61 28.47 3.41 13.75
C GLU A 61 29.67 4.30 13.37
N PRO A 62 29.58 5.63 13.52
CA PRO A 62 30.77 6.45 13.45
C PRO A 62 31.71 5.86 14.49
N THR A 63 32.85 5.33 14.04
CA THR A 63 33.90 4.91 14.94
C THR A 63 34.26 6.16 15.74
N ASP A 64 33.92 6.14 17.04
CA ASP A 64 34.50 7.04 18.03
C ASP A 64 35.99 6.71 18.07
N ALA A 65 36.72 7.31 17.12
CA ALA A 65 38.16 7.31 17.02
C ALA A 65 38.62 8.72 17.36
N ASP A 66 38.80 8.96 18.66
CA ASP A 66 40.01 9.49 19.30
C ASP A 66 39.66 9.78 20.76
N GLN A 67 40.13 8.95 21.71
CA GLN A 67 41.34 9.19 22.53
C GLN A 67 41.18 10.36 23.51
#